data_AF-A0A956W2V6-F1
#
_entry.id   AF-A0A956W2V6-F1
#
_cell.length_a   1.000
_cell.length_b   1.000
_cell.length_c   1.000
_cell.angle_alpha   90.00
_cell.angle_beta   90.00
_cell.angle_gamma   90.00
#
_symmetry.space_group_name_H-M   'P 1'
#
loop_
_entity.id
_entity.type
_entity.pdbx_description
1 polymer ?
#
loop_
_entity_poly.entity_id
_entity_poly.type
_entity_poly.pdbx_seq_one_letter_code
_entity_poly.pdbx_strand_id
1 'polypeptide(L)'
;MKHRVLAAVAAMLVLGCSQGGGAVTVATVGDATEGPASTTAITTADNADQANPTATTADVPENRSVTLAAVGDVMLARSIGQLVLDEGAMAVFQGVREELLDADVTFANVESAISERGAPAQKGYTFEAPPETIAALVDAGID
;
A
#
# COMPACT_ATOMS: atom_id res chain seq x y z
N MET A 1 56.44 7.34 33.46
CA MET A 1 56.36 7.44 31.99
C MET A 1 55.11 8.23 31.66
N LYS A 2 55.25 9.44 31.11
CA LYS A 2 54.15 10.36 30.79
C LYS A 2 53.69 10.07 29.36
N HIS A 3 52.43 9.71 29.13
CA HIS A 3 51.74 10.05 27.89
C HIS A 3 50.31 10.48 28.22
N ARG A 4 50.05 11.75 27.90
CA ARG A 4 48.78 12.44 27.99
C ARG A 4 48.06 12.21 26.66
N VAL A 5 46.77 11.93 26.67
CA VAL A 5 45.86 12.42 25.62
C VAL A 5 44.62 12.96 26.32
N LEU A 6 44.34 14.22 26.04
CA LEU A 6 43.28 15.07 26.56
C LEU A 6 42.32 15.35 25.39
N ALA A 7 41.04 15.47 25.73
CA ALA A 7 39.93 16.03 24.92
C ALA A 7 39.43 15.13 23.77
N ALA A 8 38.14 15.07 23.46
CA ALA A 8 37.08 16.04 23.70
C ALA A 8 35.72 15.37 23.95
N VAL A 9 34.98 15.91 24.92
CA VAL A 9 33.52 15.86 24.95
C VAL A 9 33.05 16.81 23.85
N ALA A 10 32.35 16.29 22.84
CA ALA A 10 31.70 17.10 21.82
C ALA A 10 30.28 16.57 21.57
N ALA A 11 29.34 17.40 22.00
CA ALA A 11 27.99 17.64 21.50
C ALA A 11 27.28 16.52 20.71
N MET A 12 26.19 16.08 21.33
CA MET A 12 24.93 15.72 20.69
C MET A 12 24.68 16.49 19.38
N LEU A 13 24.73 15.78 18.25
CA LEU A 13 24.08 16.18 17.00
C LEU A 13 23.16 15.04 16.60
N VAL A 14 21.89 15.20 16.93
CA VAL A 14 20.79 14.42 16.37
C VAL A 14 20.74 14.76 14.88
N LEU A 15 21.18 13.83 14.04
CA LEU A 15 20.89 13.84 12.61
C LEU A 15 19.94 12.66 12.35
N GLY A 16 18.65 12.99 12.30
CA GLY A 16 17.66 12.12 11.68
C GLY A 16 17.84 12.17 10.16
N CYS A 17 18.04 11.00 9.56
CA CYS A 17 17.69 10.76 8.16
C CYS A 17 16.37 9.98 8.20
N SER A 18 15.25 10.69 8.38
CA SER A 18 14.21 10.89 7.36
C SER A 18 14.18 9.83 6.23
N GLN A 19 13.15 9.00 6.28
CA GLN A 19 12.42 8.43 5.14
C GLN A 19 13.22 7.51 4.19
N GLY A 20 13.35 6.24 4.60
CA GLY A 20 13.40 5.13 3.65
C GLY A 20 12.00 4.57 3.44
N GLY A 21 11.06 5.41 3.00
CA GLY A 21 9.75 4.93 2.56
C GLY A 21 9.95 4.16 1.26
N GLY A 22 9.71 2.84 1.31
CA GLY A 22 9.37 2.13 0.09
C GLY A 22 8.20 2.89 -0.53
N ALA A 23 8.36 3.35 -1.77
CA ALA A 23 7.32 4.14 -2.43
C ALA A 23 6.10 3.24 -2.65
N VAL A 24 5.19 3.20 -1.68
CA VAL A 24 3.85 2.66 -1.85
C VAL A 24 3.13 3.66 -2.74
N THR A 25 2.90 3.26 -3.99
CA THR A 25 2.09 4.06 -4.92
C THR A 25 0.64 3.78 -4.60
N VAL A 26 0.03 4.62 -3.77
CA VAL A 26 -1.41 4.60 -3.53
C VAL A 26 -2.09 5.22 -4.75
N ALA A 27 -2.78 4.40 -5.53
CA ALA A 27 -3.57 4.85 -6.65
C ALA A 27 -5.04 4.97 -6.22
N THR A 28 -5.57 6.20 -6.19
CA THR A 28 -7.01 6.42 -6.12
C THR A 28 -7.58 6.21 -7.51
N VAL A 29 -8.36 5.15 -7.71
CA VAL A 29 -9.13 4.97 -8.94
C VAL A 29 -10.48 5.66 -8.75
N GLY A 30 -10.67 6.81 -9.40
CA GLY A 30 -11.97 7.48 -9.49
C GLY A 30 -12.74 7.02 -10.73
N ASP A 31 -14.07 6.98 -10.63
CA ASP A 31 -14.95 6.71 -11.77
C ASP A 31 -14.84 7.86 -12.79
N ALA A 32 -14.16 7.60 -13.92
CA ALA A 32 -13.93 8.59 -14.96
C ALA A 32 -15.05 8.54 -16.01
N THR A 33 -16.09 9.36 -15.84
CA THR A 33 -17.04 9.64 -16.92
C THR A 33 -16.57 10.87 -17.72
N GLU A 34 -15.77 10.66 -18.77
CA GLU A 34 -15.43 11.70 -19.74
C GLU A 34 -16.53 11.95 -20.77
N GLY A 35 -16.71 13.22 -21.16
CA GLY A 35 -17.36 13.62 -22.42
C GLY A 35 -17.60 15.13 -22.52
N PRO A 36 -16.93 15.88 -23.43
CA PRO A 36 -17.19 17.29 -23.65
C PRO A 36 -18.27 17.46 -24.73
N ALA A 37 -19.35 18.19 -24.43
CA ALA A 37 -20.29 18.66 -25.44
C ALA A 37 -20.54 20.16 -25.29
N SER A 38 -19.83 20.91 -26.13
CA SER A 38 -20.13 22.31 -26.43
C SER A 38 -21.41 22.35 -27.29
N THR A 39 -22.43 23.10 -26.90
CA THR A 39 -23.59 23.40 -27.76
C THR A 39 -24.01 24.85 -27.60
N THR A 40 -23.95 25.53 -28.74
CA THR A 40 -24.31 26.90 -29.07
C THR A 40 -25.69 27.33 -28.53
N ALA A 41 -25.73 28.50 -27.90
CA ALA A 41 -26.95 29.19 -27.48
C ALA A 41 -27.52 30.06 -28.62
N ILE A 42 -28.84 29.99 -28.89
CA ILE A 42 -29.65 31.02 -29.59
C ILE A 42 -31.12 31.01 -29.08
N THR A 43 -31.54 32.16 -28.49
CA THR A 43 -32.81 32.95 -28.52
C THR A 43 -34.19 32.22 -28.42
N THR A 44 -35.28 32.65 -27.73
CA THR A 44 -35.90 33.97 -27.43
C THR A 44 -37.01 33.77 -26.37
N ALA A 45 -37.42 34.84 -25.69
CA ALA A 45 -38.40 34.90 -24.60
C ALA A 45 -39.86 34.58 -24.98
N ASP A 46 -40.59 33.96 -24.05
CA ASP A 46 -41.99 34.32 -23.75
C ASP A 46 -42.35 33.94 -22.29
N ASN A 47 -43.17 34.77 -21.63
CA ASN A 47 -43.56 34.66 -20.22
C ASN A 47 -44.86 33.85 -20.09
N ALA A 48 -44.88 32.82 -19.26
CA ALA A 48 -46.10 32.35 -18.58
C ALA A 48 -45.75 31.52 -17.34
N ASP A 49 -46.18 32.03 -16.18
CA ASP A 49 -46.60 31.31 -14.97
C ASP A 49 -46.19 29.83 -14.85
N GLN A 50 -45.02 29.58 -14.26
CA GLN A 50 -44.68 28.24 -13.76
C GLN A 50 -44.39 28.31 -12.27
N ALA A 51 -45.25 27.58 -11.54
CA ALA A 51 -45.10 27.25 -10.14
C ALA A 51 -43.65 26.93 -9.79
N ASN A 52 -43.16 27.59 -8.73
CA ASN A 52 -41.86 27.32 -8.13
C ASN A 52 -41.70 25.80 -7.95
N PRO A 53 -40.81 25.12 -8.69
CA PRO A 53 -40.57 23.71 -8.44
C PRO A 53 -39.94 23.67 -7.06
N THR A 54 -40.59 23.00 -6.12
CA THR A 54 -39.91 22.51 -4.93
C THR A 54 -38.67 21.79 -5.44
N ALA A 55 -37.51 22.38 -5.19
CA ALA A 55 -36.24 21.78 -5.53
C ALA A 55 -36.14 20.48 -4.75
N THR A 56 -36.52 19.38 -5.40
CA THR A 56 -36.00 18.07 -5.08
C THR A 56 -34.49 18.23 -5.19
N THR A 57 -33.81 18.32 -4.04
CA THR A 57 -32.37 18.11 -3.99
C THR A 57 -32.13 16.74 -4.59
N ALA A 58 -31.78 16.70 -5.87
CA ALA A 58 -31.24 15.51 -6.49
C ALA A 58 -29.97 15.20 -5.69
N ASP A 59 -29.93 14.05 -5.04
CA ASP A 59 -28.71 13.53 -4.44
C ASP A 59 -27.62 13.59 -5.52
N VAL A 60 -26.65 14.47 -5.32
CA VAL A 60 -25.41 14.44 -6.10
C VAL A 60 -24.81 13.07 -5.80
N PRO A 61 -24.52 12.23 -6.80
CA PRO A 61 -23.91 10.93 -6.53
C PRO A 61 -22.62 11.16 -5.75
N GLU A 62 -22.61 10.69 -4.49
CA GLU A 62 -21.42 10.69 -3.64
C GLU A 62 -20.31 10.00 -4.42
N ASN A 63 -19.22 10.73 -4.67
CA ASN A 63 -18.11 10.24 -5.46
C ASN A 63 -17.39 9.18 -4.62
N ARG A 64 -17.74 7.91 -4.82
CA ARG A 64 -17.14 6.78 -4.09
C ARG A 64 -15.76 6.49 -4.69
N SER A 65 -14.72 6.66 -3.90
CA SER A 65 -13.36 6.21 -4.22
C SER A 65 -13.06 4.92 -3.47
N VAL A 66 -12.22 4.07 -4.06
CA VAL A 66 -11.59 2.92 -3.40
C VAL A 66 -10.07 3.09 -3.47
N THR A 67 -9.37 2.79 -2.38
CA THR A 67 -7.91 2.79 -2.32
C THR A 67 -7.35 1.39 -2.49
N LEU A 68 -6.36 1.25 -3.37
CA LEU A 68 -5.67 -0.02 -3.62
C LEU A 68 -4.20 0.12 -3.22
N ALA A 69 -3.70 -0.84 -2.45
CA ALA A 69 -2.27 -1.04 -2.24
C ALA A 69 -1.78 -2.26 -3.05
N ALA A 70 -0.89 -2.01 -3.99
CA ALA A 70 -0.27 -3.03 -4.82
C ALA A 70 1.18 -3.26 -4.35
N VAL A 71 1.43 -4.41 -3.75
CA VAL A 71 2.77 -4.85 -3.37
C VAL A 71 3.36 -5.65 -4.53
N GLY A 72 4.64 -5.38 -4.83
CA GLY A 72 5.38 -6.15 -5.82
C GLY A 72 5.69 -7.57 -5.35
N ASP A 73 6.82 -8.10 -5.80
CA ASP A 73 7.24 -9.46 -5.51
C ASP A 73 7.50 -9.66 -4.00
N VAL A 74 6.83 -10.65 -3.42
CA VAL A 74 6.99 -11.09 -2.04
C VAL A 74 7.58 -12.50 -2.05
N MET A 75 8.87 -12.57 -1.73
CA MET A 75 9.62 -13.82 -1.60
C MET A 75 9.69 -14.24 -0.12
N LEU A 76 8.83 -15.17 0.29
CA LEU A 76 8.73 -15.66 1.68
C LEU A 76 9.66 -16.84 1.98
N ALA A 77 10.38 -17.34 0.98
CA ALA A 77 11.34 -18.43 1.16
C ALA A 77 12.67 -17.94 1.79
N ARG A 78 13.57 -18.89 2.06
CA ARG A 78 14.97 -18.63 2.47
C ARG A 78 15.06 -17.77 3.74
N SER A 79 15.76 -16.64 3.71
CA SER A 79 16.00 -15.80 4.89
C SER A 79 14.73 -15.17 5.44
N ILE A 80 13.73 -14.87 4.60
CA ILE A 80 12.46 -14.33 5.07
C ILE A 80 11.64 -15.42 5.76
N GLY A 81 11.63 -16.63 5.19
CA GLY A 81 11.01 -17.78 5.84
C GLY A 81 11.67 -18.07 7.19
N GLN A 82 13.00 -18.03 7.25
CA GLN A 82 13.73 -18.22 8.50
C GLN A 82 13.45 -17.09 9.51
N LEU A 83 13.37 -15.84 9.06
CA LEU A 83 12.97 -14.71 9.91
C LEU A 83 11.60 -14.95 10.55
N VAL A 84 10.62 -15.46 9.79
CA VAL A 84 9.29 -15.78 10.33
C VAL A 84 9.37 -16.87 11.39
N LEU A 85 10.19 -17.90 11.18
CA LEU A 85 10.35 -18.99 12.14
C LEU A 85 11.08 -18.54 13.43
N ASP A 86 12.03 -17.62 13.30
CA ASP A 86 12.89 -17.19 14.42
C ASP A 86 12.27 -16.01 15.22
N GLU A 87 11.73 -15.02 14.53
CA GLU A 87 11.27 -13.74 15.10
C GLU A 87 9.74 -13.55 15.01
N GLY A 88 9.06 -14.39 14.24
CA GLY A 88 7.62 -14.32 14.02
C GLY A 88 7.23 -13.51 12.80
N ALA A 89 5.98 -13.71 12.38
CA ALA A 89 5.41 -13.15 11.16
C ALA A 89 5.42 -11.61 11.07
N MET A 90 5.25 -10.92 12.21
CA MET A 90 5.13 -9.46 12.26
C MET A 90 6.41 -8.74 11.82
N ALA A 91 7.57 -9.42 11.87
CA ALA A 91 8.85 -8.83 11.51
C ALA A 91 8.98 -8.52 10.01
N VAL A 92 8.22 -9.21 9.14
CA VAL A 92 8.40 -9.13 7.68
C VAL A 92 7.99 -7.76 7.12
N PHE A 93 6.82 -7.27 7.52
CA PHE A 93 6.22 -6.03 6.99
C PHE A 93 6.16 -4.90 8.02
N GLN A 94 6.79 -5.05 9.18
CA GLN A 94 6.71 -4.10 10.31
C GLN A 94 6.86 -2.63 9.88
N GLY A 95 7.79 -2.34 8.96
CA GLY A 95 8.09 -0.97 8.53
C GLY A 95 7.11 -0.34 7.54
N VAL A 96 6.16 -1.10 6.99
CA VAL A 96 5.16 -0.63 6.01
C VAL A 96 3.74 -1.09 6.34
N ARG A 97 3.56 -1.75 7.49
CA ARG A 97 2.32 -2.41 7.86
C ARG A 97 1.15 -1.44 7.98
N GLU A 98 1.39 -0.24 8.51
CA GLU A 98 0.34 0.77 8.67
C GLU A 98 -0.14 1.28 7.31
N GLU A 99 0.78 1.51 6.37
CA GLU A 99 0.45 1.96 5.00
C GLU A 99 -0.32 0.91 4.20
N LEU A 100 -0.02 -0.38 4.40
CA LEU A 100 -0.74 -1.46 3.74
C LEU A 100 -2.15 -1.66 4.32
N LEU A 101 -2.33 -1.46 5.63
CA LEU A 101 -3.63 -1.57 6.30
C LEU A 101 -4.58 -0.40 6.04
N ASP A 102 -4.07 0.74 5.56
CA ASP A 102 -4.87 1.94 5.26
C ASP A 102 -5.65 1.84 3.93
N ALA A 103 -5.30 0.88 3.07
CA ALA A 103 -6.00 0.65 1.81
C ALA A 103 -7.29 -0.18 2.01
N ASP A 104 -8.30 0.07 1.16
CA ASP A 104 -9.52 -0.74 1.14
C ASP A 104 -9.25 -2.18 0.67
N VAL A 105 -8.28 -2.35 -0.24
CA VAL A 105 -7.80 -3.65 -0.72
C VAL A 105 -6.28 -3.61 -0.90
N THR A 106 -5.60 -4.62 -0.39
CA THR A 106 -4.16 -4.81 -0.52
C THR A 106 -3.85 -6.15 -1.15
N PHE A 107 -3.08 -6.15 -2.23
CA PHE A 107 -2.67 -7.39 -2.90
C PHE A 107 -1.17 -7.41 -3.16
N ALA A 108 -0.61 -8.61 -3.28
CA ALA A 108 0.83 -8.83 -3.47
C ALA A 108 1.13 -9.90 -4.51
N ASN A 109 2.23 -9.75 -5.24
CA ASN A 109 2.75 -10.82 -6.08
C ASN A 109 3.55 -11.83 -5.23
N VAL A 110 2.95 -12.95 -4.85
CA VAL A 110 3.64 -13.95 -4.01
C VAL A 110 4.51 -14.87 -4.88
N GLU A 111 5.83 -14.72 -4.76
CA GLU A 111 6.84 -15.39 -5.60
C GLU A 111 7.48 -16.61 -4.90
N SER A 112 6.75 -17.24 -3.98
CA SER A 112 7.19 -18.45 -3.27
C SER A 112 6.07 -19.48 -3.21
N ALA A 113 6.43 -20.75 -3.38
CA ALA A 113 5.50 -21.85 -3.13
C ALA A 113 5.37 -22.05 -1.61
N ILE A 114 4.23 -21.70 -1.03
CA ILE A 114 3.96 -21.91 0.39
C ILE A 114 3.43 -23.34 0.58
N SER A 115 4.25 -24.23 1.13
CA SER A 115 3.94 -25.67 1.17
C SER A 115 4.87 -26.40 2.15
N GLU A 116 4.41 -27.56 2.64
CA GLU A 116 5.26 -28.62 3.24
C GLU A 116 5.31 -29.87 2.35
N ARG A 117 4.72 -29.77 1.15
CA ARG A 117 4.49 -30.87 0.23
C ARG A 117 5.34 -30.69 -1.02
N GLY A 118 5.78 -31.82 -1.56
CA GLY A 118 6.51 -31.91 -2.82
C GLY A 118 7.95 -32.33 -2.60
N ALA A 119 8.71 -32.33 -3.69
CA ALA A 119 10.15 -32.54 -3.65
C ALA A 119 10.82 -31.46 -4.52
N PRO A 120 11.94 -30.88 -4.08
CA PRO A 120 12.71 -29.94 -4.90
C PRO A 120 13.07 -30.53 -6.26
N ALA A 121 12.84 -29.76 -7.33
CA ALA A 121 13.39 -30.10 -8.64
C ALA A 121 14.92 -30.01 -8.60
N GLN A 122 15.61 -30.78 -9.46
CA GLN A 122 17.07 -30.72 -9.59
C GLN A 122 17.50 -29.42 -10.29
N LYS A 123 17.54 -28.32 -9.53
CA LYS A 123 17.93 -26.97 -9.96
C LYS A 123 18.65 -26.25 -8.83
N GLY A 124 19.26 -25.10 -9.13
CA GLY A 124 20.09 -24.37 -8.16
C GLY A 124 19.33 -23.77 -6.97
N TYR A 125 18.03 -23.51 -7.12
CA TYR A 125 17.24 -22.80 -6.11
C TYR A 125 15.83 -23.38 -6.01
N THR A 126 15.34 -23.52 -4.78
CA THR A 126 13.94 -23.87 -4.48
C THR A 126 13.37 -22.77 -3.60
N PHE A 127 12.32 -22.11 -4.08
CA PHE A 127 11.63 -21.03 -3.37
C PHE A 127 10.38 -21.57 -2.69
N GLU A 128 10.60 -22.53 -1.79
CA GLU A 128 9.56 -23.07 -0.91
C GLU A 128 9.59 -22.28 0.40
N ALA A 129 8.44 -21.73 0.79
CA ALA A 129 8.25 -20.98 2.02
C ALA A 129 7.48 -21.85 3.03
N PRO A 130 7.85 -21.81 4.33
CA PRO A 130 7.11 -22.49 5.39
C PRO A 130 5.65 -22.00 5.45
N PRO A 131 4.64 -22.85 5.71
CA PRO A 131 3.24 -22.40 5.85
C PRO A 131 3.02 -21.28 6.87
N GLU A 132 3.87 -21.19 7.89
CA GLU A 132 3.85 -20.16 8.92
C GLU A 132 4.01 -18.75 8.32
N THR A 133 4.62 -18.61 7.14
CA THR A 133 4.78 -17.30 6.47
C THR A 133 3.46 -16.70 6.00
N ILE A 134 2.38 -17.48 5.91
CA ILE A 134 1.04 -16.94 5.61
C ILE A 134 0.63 -15.90 6.66
N ALA A 135 0.99 -16.10 7.92
CA ALA A 135 0.67 -15.15 8.98
C ALA A 135 1.28 -13.77 8.75
N ALA A 136 2.40 -13.68 8.01
CA ALA A 136 3.02 -12.40 7.67
C ALA A 136 2.20 -11.63 6.63
N LEU A 137 1.62 -12.33 5.66
CA LEU A 137 0.72 -11.73 4.67
C LEU A 137 -0.56 -11.21 5.34
N VAL A 138 -1.15 -12.04 6.20
CA VAL A 138 -2.37 -11.68 6.95
C VAL A 138 -2.13 -10.50 7.89
N ASP A 139 -1.01 -10.49 8.62
CA ASP A 139 -0.68 -9.37 9.53
C ASP A 139 -0.49 -8.05 8.78
N ALA A 140 0.03 -8.10 7.55
CA ALA A 140 0.20 -6.94 6.68
C ALA A 140 -1.10 -6.47 6.00
N GLY A 141 -2.22 -7.18 6.20
CA GLY A 141 -3.50 -6.86 5.56
C GLY A 141 -3.59 -7.24 4.09
N ILE A 142 -2.76 -8.18 3.61
CA ILE A 142 -2.86 -8.67 2.22
C ILE A 142 -4.09 -9.59 2.11
N ASP A 143 -4.96 -9.28 1.14
CA ASP A 143 -6.25 -9.93 0.86
C ASP A 143 -6.15 -11.17 -0.05
#